data_AF-A1WNR0-F1
#
_entry.id   AF-A1WNR0-F1
#
_cell.length_a   1.000
_cell.length_b   1.000
_cell.length_c   1.000
_cell.angle_alpha   90.00
_cell.angle_beta   90.00
_cell.angle_gamma   90.00
#
_symmetry.space_group_name_H-M   'P 1'
#
loop_
_entity.id
_entity.type
_entity.pdbx_description
1 polymer ?
#
loop_
_entity_poly.entity_id
_entity_poly.type
_entity_poly.pdbx_seq_one_letter_code
_entity_poly.pdbx_strand_id
1 'polypeptide(L)' 'MSATTSFHSDIKNTLEQARRKACLAVSAAMVEVCWLVGKRIVQEEQQGQHKTQYGKRLIEDLSRARYSLLSV' A
#
# COMPACT_ATOMS: atom_id res chain seq x y z
N MET A 1 -16.71 9.00 46.39
CA MET A 1 -15.77 8.03 45.77
C MET A 1 -15.70 8.24 44.25
N SER A 2 -15.54 9.49 43.77
CA SER A 2 -15.74 9.83 42.34
C SER A 2 -14.52 10.44 41.62
N ALA A 3 -13.44 10.77 42.35
CA ALA A 3 -12.25 11.41 41.75
C ALA A 3 -11.29 10.38 41.12
N THR A 4 -11.14 9.20 41.73
CA THR A 4 -10.18 8.18 41.28
C THR A 4 -10.59 7.53 39.95
N THR A 5 -11.89 7.42 39.70
CA THR A 5 -12.44 6.90 38.43
C THR A 5 -12.23 7.86 37.27
N SER A 6 -12.31 9.19 37.52
CA SER A 6 -12.03 10.21 36.50
C SER A 6 -10.54 10.21 36.13
N PHE A 7 -9.65 10.16 37.13
CA PHE A 7 -8.20 10.13 36.88
C PHE A 7 -7.76 8.89 36.09
N HIS A 8 -8.31 7.72 36.43
CA HIS A 8 -8.04 6.49 35.67
C HIS A 8 -8.57 6.56 34.23
N SER A 9 -9.74 7.18 34.02
CA SER A 9 -10.29 7.40 32.68
C SER A 9 -9.43 8.34 31.84
N ASP A 10 -8.86 9.38 32.45
CA ASP A 10 -7.98 10.33 31.76
C ASP A 10 -6.65 9.70 31.34
N ILE A 11 -6.05 8.87 32.19
CA ILE A 11 -4.86 8.10 31.84
C ILE A 11 -5.16 7.15 30.68
N LYS A 12 -6.30 6.43 30.73
CA LYS A 12 -6.72 5.53 29.67
C LYS A 12 -6.93 6.28 28.35
N ASN A 13 -7.60 7.43 28.38
CA ASN A 13 -7.79 8.28 27.20
C ASN A 13 -6.47 8.78 26.62
N THR A 14 -5.52 9.19 27.47
CA THR A 14 -4.20 9.63 27.04
C THR A 14 -3.43 8.51 26.36
N LEU A 15 -3.47 7.30 26.93
CA LEU A 15 -2.83 6.12 26.34
C LEU A 15 -3.47 5.74 24.99
N GLU A 16 -4.79 5.77 24.90
CA GLU A 16 -5.50 5.49 23.64
C GLU A 16 -5.18 6.53 22.56
N GLN A 17 -5.11 7.81 22.91
CA GLN A 17 -4.71 8.86 21.99
C GLN A 17 -3.27 8.68 21.50
N ALA A 18 -2.34 8.35 22.39
CA ALA A 18 -0.96 8.05 22.03
C ALA A 18 -0.88 6.85 21.06
N ARG A 19 -1.64 5.78 21.34
CA ARG A 19 -1.71 4.60 20.45
C ARG A 19 -2.24 4.97 19.07
N ARG A 20 -3.32 5.75 18.99
CA ARG A 20 -3.88 6.22 17.71
C ARG A 20 -2.85 7.02 16.91
N LYS A 21 -2.13 7.93 17.55
CA LYS A 21 -1.08 8.72 16.90
C LYS A 21 0.05 7.84 16.35
N ALA A 22 0.51 6.86 17.12
CA ALA A 22 1.54 5.92 16.67
C ALA A 22 1.07 5.09 15.47
N CYS A 23 -0.15 4.53 15.53
CA CYS A 23 -0.72 3.79 14.39
C CYS A 23 -0.80 4.65 13.13
N LEU A 24 -1.27 5.89 13.24
CA LEU A 24 -1.35 6.80 12.09
C LEU A 24 0.03 7.12 11.49
N ALA A 25 1.03 7.38 12.34
CA ALA A 25 2.40 7.64 11.90
C ALA A 25 3.00 6.43 11.17
N VAL A 26 2.81 5.22 11.72
CA VAL A 26 3.27 3.98 11.08
C VAL A 26 2.51 3.72 9.78
N SER A 27 1.20 3.91 9.74
CA SER A 27 0.40 3.75 8.52
C SER A 27 0.84 4.72 7.42
N ALA A 28 1.14 5.97 7.75
CA ALA A 28 1.67 6.94 6.79
C ALA A 28 3.05 6.51 6.26
N ALA A 29 3.96 6.11 7.15
CA ALA A 29 5.28 5.61 6.77
C ALA A 29 5.18 4.36 5.89
N MET A 30 4.25 3.45 6.18
CA MET A 30 4.01 2.26 5.35
C MET A 30 3.59 2.61 3.93
N VAL A 31 2.69 3.58 3.75
CA VAL A 31 2.26 4.03 2.41
C VAL A 31 3.44 4.61 1.63
N GLU A 32 4.27 5.40 2.28
CA GLU A 32 5.49 5.95 1.67
C GLU A 32 6.47 4.84 1.26
N VAL A 33 6.71 3.86 2.13
CA VAL A 33 7.56 2.70 1.80
C VAL A 33 6.99 1.92 0.62
N CYS A 34 5.69 1.64 0.61
CA CYS A 34 5.04 0.96 -0.52
C CYS A 34 5.21 1.73 -1.83
N TRP A 35 5.11 3.05 -1.79
CA TRP A 35 5.35 3.90 -2.96
C TRP A 35 6.81 3.85 -3.43
N LEU A 36 7.76 3.99 -2.51
CA LEU A 36 9.20 3.95 -2.83
C LEU A 36 9.62 2.59 -3.38
N VAL A 37 9.10 1.50 -2.80
CA VAL A 37 9.33 0.13 -3.28
C VAL A 37 8.73 -0.05 -4.67
N GLY A 38 7.47 0.36 -4.87
CA GLY A 38 6.82 0.31 -6.19
C GLY A 38 7.58 1.12 -7.25
N LYS A 39 8.07 2.32 -6.89
CA LYS A 39 8.91 3.14 -7.75
C LYS A 39 10.22 2.44 -8.10
N ARG A 40 10.87 1.80 -7.12
CA ARG A 40 12.11 1.06 -7.36
C ARG A 40 11.89 -0.15 -8.26
N ILE A 41 10.83 -0.93 -8.02
CA ILE A 41 10.43 -2.04 -8.89
C ILE A 41 10.19 -1.54 -10.30
N VAL A 42 9.45 -0.44 -10.48
CA VAL A 42 9.22 0.18 -11.79
C VAL A 42 10.54 0.60 -12.45
N GLN A 43 11.47 1.20 -11.71
CA GLN A 43 12.77 1.63 -12.25
C GLN A 43 13.65 0.44 -12.67
N GLU A 44 13.68 -0.62 -11.86
CA GLU A 44 14.47 -1.83 -12.13
C GLU A 44 13.86 -2.66 -13.27
N GLU A 45 12.54 -2.87 -13.27
CA GLU A 45 11.80 -3.63 -14.29
C GLU A 45 11.74 -2.91 -15.63
N GLN A 46 11.76 -1.57 -15.63
CA GLN A 46 11.71 -0.79 -16.86
C GLN A 46 13.10 -0.43 -17.38
N GLN A 47 14.18 -0.55 -16.59
CA GLN A 47 15.56 -0.20 -16.96
C GLN A 47 15.68 1.13 -17.74
N GLY A 48 14.88 2.14 -17.38
CA GLY A 48 14.86 3.45 -18.06
C GLY A 48 14.05 3.52 -19.36
N GLN A 49 13.34 2.47 -19.77
CA GLN A 49 12.43 2.47 -20.91
C GLN A 49 10.99 2.82 -20.49
N HIS A 50 10.42 3.86 -21.10
CA HIS A 50 9.08 4.40 -20.82
C HIS A 50 7.89 3.43 -21.10
N LYS A 51 8.17 2.17 -21.46
CA LYS A 51 7.15 1.14 -21.72
C LYS A 51 7.47 -0.09 -20.89
N THR A 52 6.61 -0.38 -19.91
CA THR A 52 6.62 -1.63 -19.14
C THR A 52 6.69 -2.83 -20.08
N GLN A 53 7.75 -3.63 -19.96
CA GLN A 53 7.85 -4.93 -20.60
C GLN A 53 6.69 -5.85 -20.14
N TYR A 54 6.26 -5.70 -18.88
CA TYR A 54 5.07 -6.35 -18.32
C TYR A 54 3.76 -5.94 -19.02
N GLY A 55 3.57 -4.65 -19.34
CA GLY A 55 2.37 -4.17 -20.04
C GLY A 55 2.30 -4.63 -21.50
N LYS A 56 3.44 -4.68 -22.19
CA LYS A 56 3.53 -5.30 -23.52
C LYS A 56 3.19 -6.78 -23.46
N ARG A 57 3.78 -7.51 -22.52
CA ARG A 57 3.53 -8.95 -22.36
C ARG A 57 2.07 -9.25 -22.04
N LEU A 58 1.45 -8.46 -21.16
CA LEU A 58 0.03 -8.60 -20.82
C LEU A 58 -0.88 -8.29 -22.03
N ILE A 59 -0.61 -7.24 -22.80
CA ILE A 59 -1.40 -6.92 -24.01
C ILE A 59 -1.19 -7.98 -25.09
N GLU A 60 0.03 -8.49 -25.28
CA GLU A 60 0.30 -9.58 -26.21
C GLU A 60 -0.38 -10.89 -25.77
N ASP A 61 -0.35 -11.22 -24.48
CA ASP A 61 -0.99 -12.42 -23.92
C ASP A 61 -2.51 -12.32 -24.03
N LEU A 62 -3.09 -11.15 -23.74
CA LEU A 62 -4.52 -10.90 -23.94
C LEU A 62 -4.92 -10.92 -25.42
N SER A 63 -4.05 -10.43 -26.30
CA SER A 63 -4.28 -10.48 -27.74
C SER A 63 -4.21 -11.92 -28.26
N ARG A 64 -3.19 -12.70 -27.84
CA ARG A 64 -3.07 -14.14 -28.13
C ARG A 64 -4.26 -14.93 -27.58
N ALA A 65 -4.68 -14.65 -26.35
CA ALA A 65 -5.85 -15.29 -25.73
C ALA A 65 -7.14 -15.00 -26.51
N ARG A 66 -7.29 -13.80 -27.09
CA ARG A 66 -8.45 -13.47 -27.94
C ARG A 66 -8.43 -14.19 -29.29
N TYR A 67 -7.26 -14.40 -29.90
CA TYR A 67 -7.16 -15.16 -31.15
C TYR A 67 -7.39 -16.67 -30.96
N SER A 68 -7.09 -17.21 -29.78
CA SER A 68 -7.40 -18.61 -29.41
C SER A 68 -8.90 -18.91 -29.30
N LEU A 69 -9.75 -17.90 -29.14
CA LEU A 69 -11.21 -18.05 -28.99
C LEU A 69 -11.99 -17.89 -30.31
N LEU A 70 -11.30 -17.56 -31.42
CA LEU A 70 -11.91 -17.33 -32.74
C LEU A 70 -11.58 -18.45 -33.75
N SER A 71 -10.93 -19.54 -33.32
CA SER A 71 -10.61 -20.70 -34.16
C SER A 71 -11.28 -22.01 -33.69
N VAL A 72 -12.49 -21.93 -33.13
CA VAL A 72 -13.37 -23.09 -32.89
C VAL A 72 -14.61 -22.94 -33.74
#